data_AF-A0A4S2HER8-F1
#
_entry.id   AF-A0A4S2HER8-F1
#
_cell.length_a   1.000
_cell.length_b   1.000
_cell.length_c   1.000
_cell.angle_alpha   90.00
_cell.angle_beta   90.00
_cell.angle_gamma   90.00
#
_symmetry.space_group_name_H-M   'P 1'
#
loop_
_entity.id
_entity.type
_entity.pdbx_description
1 polymer ?
#
loop_
_entity_poly.entity_id
_entity_poly.type
_entity_poly.pdbx_seq_one_letter_code
_entity_poly.pdbx_strand_id
1 'polypeptide(L)'
;MPDFIKRFVNFDKLIATTLIKILYWIGLALILIGVVVGMLGGLAGMTQDFVAGLGAFVGAPIAGVIGLLFWRFVMEVYIVIFSIHDRLGEIRDKIGGPTP
;
A
#
# COMPACT_ATOMS: atom_id res chain seq x y z
N MET A 1 -22.69 -15.82 10.62
CA MET A 1 -21.50 -15.02 10.24
C MET A 1 -21.85 -13.56 10.45
N PRO A 2 -21.00 -12.77 11.13
CA PRO A 2 -21.29 -11.37 11.41
C PRO A 2 -21.51 -10.60 10.09
N ASP A 3 -22.57 -9.80 10.02
CA ASP A 3 -23.04 -9.10 8.80
C ASP A 3 -21.98 -8.21 8.13
N PHE A 4 -20.96 -7.83 8.90
CA PHE A 4 -19.79 -7.10 8.41
C PHE A 4 -19.02 -7.85 7.31
N ILE A 5 -18.94 -9.18 7.40
CA ILE A 5 -18.23 -10.02 6.43
C ILE A 5 -19.02 -10.10 5.12
N LYS A 6 -20.35 -10.18 5.17
CA LYS A 6 -21.20 -10.22 3.98
C LYS A 6 -21.11 -8.93 3.15
N ARG A 7 -21.06 -7.77 3.81
CA ARG A 7 -20.89 -6.47 3.14
C ARG A 7 -19.50 -6.26 2.55
N PHE A 8 -18.45 -6.89 3.10
CA PHE A 8 -17.10 -6.81 2.55
C PHE A 8 -16.90 -7.76 1.35
N VAL A 9 -17.69 -8.84 1.29
CA VAL A 9 -17.68 -9.81 0.18
C VAL A 9 -18.59 -9.37 -0.97
N ASN A 10 -19.67 -8.65 -0.69
CA ASN A 10 -20.53 -8.06 -1.72
C ASN A 10 -19.89 -6.76 -2.27
N PHE A 11 -19.20 -6.89 -3.40
CA PHE A 11 -18.62 -5.80 -4.22
C PHE A 11 -19.68 -4.86 -4.86
N ASP A 12 -20.84 -4.65 -4.23
CA ASP A 12 -21.97 -3.90 -4.81
C ASP A 12 -21.74 -2.38 -4.90
N LYS A 13 -20.71 -1.86 -4.23
CA LYS A 13 -20.30 -0.46 -4.37
C LYS A 13 -18.78 -0.42 -4.43
N LEU A 14 -18.24 0.38 -5.33
CA LEU A 14 -16.82 0.65 -5.47
C LEU A 14 -16.29 1.31 -4.18
N ILE A 15 -15.98 0.49 -3.17
CA ILE A 15 -15.25 0.87 -1.94
C ILE A 15 -13.78 1.18 -2.28
N ALA A 16 -13.38 1.03 -3.55
CA ALA A 16 -12.03 1.21 -4.07
C ALA A 16 -11.30 2.42 -3.46
N THR A 17 -11.90 3.61 -3.51
CA THR A 17 -11.27 4.85 -3.00
C THR A 17 -10.99 4.80 -1.50
N THR A 18 -11.88 4.19 -0.70
CA THR A 18 -11.68 4.04 0.75
C THR A 18 -10.67 2.92 1.05
N LEU A 19 -10.74 1.81 0.32
CA LEU A 19 -9.83 0.67 0.48
C LEU A 19 -8.38 1.06 0.18
N ILE A 20 -8.13 1.82 -0.89
CA ILE A 20 -6.79 2.29 -1.26
C ILE A 20 -6.21 3.18 -0.15
N LYS A 21 -7.01 4.05 0.48
CA LYS A 21 -6.55 4.87 1.60
C LYS A 21 -6.12 4.02 2.80
N ILE A 22 -6.91 3.01 3.15
CA ILE A 22 -6.56 2.07 4.24
C ILE A 22 -5.27 1.33 3.90
N LEU A 23 -5.16 0.82 2.68
CA LEU A 23 -3.98 0.11 2.20
C LEU A 23 -2.73 1.01 2.25
N TYR A 24 -2.85 2.27 1.82
CA TYR A 24 -1.77 3.25 1.87
C TYR A 24 -1.18 3.39 3.28
N TRP A 25 -2.04 3.55 4.28
CA TRP A 25 -1.61 3.68 5.68
C TRP A 25 -0.96 2.40 6.22
N ILE A 26 -1.50 1.23 5.86
CA ILE A 26 -0.91 -0.06 6.23
C ILE A 26 0.50 -0.19 5.64
N GLY A 27 0.68 0.07 4.35
CA GLY A 27 2.00 -0.01 3.72
C GLY A 27 2.98 1.02 4.28
N LEU A 28 2.52 2.24 4.57
CA LEU A 28 3.34 3.26 5.24
C LEU A 28 3.83 2.78 6.61
N ALA A 29 2.94 2.19 7.41
CA ALA A 29 3.30 1.62 8.71
C ALA A 29 4.28 0.46 8.58
N LEU A 30 4.09 -0.43 7.60
CA LEU A 30 5.00 -1.55 7.34
C LEU A 30 6.40 -1.08 6.93
N ILE A 31 6.50 -0.04 6.08
CA ILE A 31 7.78 0.52 5.69
C ILE A 31 8.47 1.15 6.90
N LEU A 32 7.74 1.92 7.72
CA LEU A 32 8.29 2.52 8.94
C LEU A 32 8.81 1.45 9.90
N ILE A 33 8.02 0.41 10.16
CA ILE A 33 8.41 -0.72 11.01
C ILE A 33 9.63 -1.42 10.40
N GLY A 34 9.65 -1.66 9.09
CA GLY A 34 10.77 -2.29 8.39
C GLY A 34 12.07 -1.50 8.54
N VAL A 35 12.02 -0.17 8.45
CA VAL A 35 13.18 0.70 8.69
C VAL A 35 13.67 0.58 10.13
N VAL A 36 12.77 0.69 11.11
CA VAL A 36 13.14 0.59 12.53
C VAL A 36 13.74 -0.77 12.85
N VAL A 37 13.12 -1.86 12.39
CA VAL A 37 13.62 -3.22 12.57
C VAL A 37 14.98 -3.41 11.88
N GLY A 38 15.13 -2.88 10.66
CA GLY A 38 16.40 -2.92 9.93
C GLY A 38 17.52 -2.18 10.65
N MET A 39 17.23 -1.00 11.23
CA MET A 39 18.19 -0.24 12.03
C MET A 39 18.57 -0.98 13.31
N LEU A 40 17.59 -1.50 14.06
CA LEU A 40 17.86 -2.27 15.29
C LEU A 40 18.65 -3.54 14.98
N GLY A 41 18.32 -4.22 13.88
CA GLY A 41 19.07 -5.39 13.39
C GLY A 41 20.49 -5.04 13.00
N GLY A 42 20.71 -3.90 12.33
CA GLY A 42 22.05 -3.39 12.01
C GLY A 42 22.88 -3.10 13.27
N LEU A 43 22.26 -2.45 14.27
CA LEU A 43 22.92 -2.15 15.55
C LEU A 43 23.31 -3.44 16.31
N ALA A 44 22.43 -4.44 16.34
CA ALA A 44 22.75 -5.75 16.93
C ALA A 44 23.87 -6.47 16.15
N GLY A 45 23.85 -6.38 14.82
CA GLY A 45 24.84 -6.97 13.93
C GLY A 45 26.25 -6.41 14.09
N MET A 46 26.38 -5.14 14.51
CA MET A 46 27.69 -4.51 14.77
C MET A 46 28.50 -5.23 15.86
N THR A 47 27.86 -6.01 16.73
CA THR A 47 28.55 -6.82 17.75
C THR A 47 29.32 -8.00 17.15
N GLN A 48 28.93 -8.46 15.96
CA GLN A 48 29.57 -9.57 15.24
C GLN A 48 30.50 -9.05 14.15
N ASP A 49 30.00 -8.12 13.34
CA ASP A 49 30.76 -7.45 12.28
C ASP A 49 30.31 -5.98 12.22
N PHE A 50 31.21 -5.09 12.61
CA PHE A 50 30.94 -3.66 12.65
C PHE A 50 30.61 -3.09 11.27
N VAL A 51 31.34 -3.49 10.22
CA VAL A 51 31.19 -2.92 8.88
C VAL A 51 29.85 -3.37 8.28
N ALA A 52 29.54 -4.66 8.39
CA ALA A 52 28.26 -5.19 7.92
C ALA A 52 27.07 -4.59 8.71
N GLY A 53 27.18 -4.50 10.04
CA GLY A 53 26.15 -3.92 10.90
C GLY A 53 25.90 -2.43 10.62
N LEU A 54 26.97 -1.65 10.42
CA LEU A 54 26.89 -0.25 10.01
C LEU A 54 26.25 -0.08 8.63
N GLY A 55 26.63 -0.95 7.68
CA GLY A 55 26.01 -1.01 6.36
C GLY A 55 24.49 -1.23 6.45
N ALA A 56 24.04 -2.16 7.29
CA ALA A 56 22.62 -2.41 7.50
C ALA A 56 21.91 -1.24 8.22
N PHE A 57 22.54 -0.65 9.23
CA PHE A 57 21.98 0.47 10.00
C PHE A 57 21.75 1.71 9.10
N VAL A 58 22.72 2.04 8.25
CA VAL A 58 22.62 3.17 7.31
C VAL A 58 21.80 2.78 6.07
N GLY A 59 21.87 1.53 5.64
CA GLY A 59 21.12 1.01 4.49
C GLY A 59 19.62 0.96 4.74
N ALA A 60 19.18 0.68 5.97
CA ALA A 60 17.76 0.61 6.34
C ALA A 60 16.97 1.89 6.02
N PRO A 61 17.38 3.11 6.44
CA PRO A 61 16.66 4.34 6.08
C PRO A 61 16.73 4.65 4.58
N ILE A 62 17.84 4.33 3.89
CA ILE A 62 17.94 4.50 2.43
C ILE A 62 16.93 3.60 1.71
N ALA A 63 16.89 2.32 2.06
CA ALA A 63 15.92 1.37 1.56
C ALA A 63 14.48 1.79 1.93
N GLY A 64 14.28 2.37 3.10
CA GLY A 64 13.01 2.95 3.53
C GLY A 64 12.51 4.07 2.61
N VAL A 65 13.38 5.03 2.26
CA VAL A 65 13.03 6.12 1.34
C VAL A 65 12.71 5.57 -0.05
N ILE A 66 13.50 4.64 -0.56
CA ILE A 66 13.23 3.99 -1.85
C ILE A 66 11.90 3.23 -1.79
N GLY A 67 11.63 2.51 -0.70
CA GLY A 67 10.38 1.81 -0.44
C GLY A 67 9.19 2.75 -0.39
N LEU A 68 9.31 3.93 0.23
CA LEU A 68 8.26 4.96 0.25
C LEU A 68 7.95 5.51 -1.15
N LEU A 69 8.99 5.80 -1.94
CA LEU A 69 8.82 6.26 -3.32
C LEU A 69 8.14 5.20 -4.18
N PHE A 70 8.58 3.95 -4.07
CA PHE A 70 7.97 2.83 -4.77
C PHE A 70 6.51 2.61 -4.33
N TRP A 71 6.23 2.69 -3.03
CA TRP A 71 4.88 2.56 -2.49
C TRP A 71 3.96 3.66 -3.01
N ARG A 72 4.43 4.91 -3.06
CA ARG A 72 3.73 6.04 -3.68
C ARG A 72 3.35 5.75 -5.13
N PHE A 73 4.31 5.27 -5.92
CA PHE A 73 4.08 4.92 -7.32
C PHE A 73 3.01 3.82 -7.46
N VAL A 74 3.10 2.75 -6.67
CA VAL A 74 2.13 1.65 -6.69
C VAL A 74 0.71 2.16 -6.35
N MET A 75 0.59 3.00 -5.33
CA MET A 75 -0.70 3.58 -4.92
C MET A 75 -1.30 4.46 -6.01
N GLU A 76 -0.48 5.25 -6.71
CA GLU A 76 -0.90 6.08 -7.82
C GLU A 76 -1.44 5.24 -8.99
N VAL A 77 -0.76 4.14 -9.34
CA VAL A 77 -1.23 3.19 -10.37
C VAL A 77 -2.59 2.60 -9.99
N TYR A 78 -2.78 2.17 -8.74
CA TYR A 78 -4.08 1.66 -8.29
C TYR A 78 -5.19 2.71 -8.41
N ILE A 79 -4.94 3.94 -7.96
CA ILE A 79 -5.92 5.04 -8.06
C ILE A 79 -6.31 5.29 -9.52
N VAL A 80 -5.33 5.30 -10.44
CA VAL A 80 -5.58 5.49 -11.87
C VAL A 80 -6.46 4.37 -12.44
N ILE A 81 -6.16 3.11 -12.14
CA ILE A 81 -6.94 1.96 -12.61
C ILE A 81 -8.39 2.06 -12.13
N PHE A 82 -8.60 2.32 -10.84
CA PHE A 82 -9.94 2.45 -10.29
C PHE A 82 -10.68 3.68 -10.84
N SER A 83 -9.99 4.81 -11.04
CA SER A 83 -10.60 5.97 -11.69
C SER A 83 -11.05 5.68 -13.12
N ILE A 84 -10.30 4.87 -13.88
CA ILE A 84 -10.71 4.44 -15.22
C ILE A 84 -11.98 3.58 -15.15
N HIS A 85 -12.04 2.64 -14.21
CA HIS A 85 -13.22 1.80 -14.01
C HIS A 85 -14.46 2.64 -13.68
N ASP A 86 -14.34 3.61 -12.77
CA ASP A 86 -15.42 4.51 -12.39
C ASP A 86 -15.92 5.32 -13.61
N ARG A 87 -15.00 5.90 -14.39
CA ARG A 87 -15.33 6.66 -15.61
C ARG A 87 -16.01 5.81 -16.67
N LEU A 88 -15.60 4.55 -16.84
CA LEU A 88 -16.25 3.61 -17.77
C LEU A 88 -17.69 3.29 -17.32
N GLY A 89 -17.92 3.16 -16.01
CA GLY A 89 -19.27 3.03 -15.45
C GLY A 89 -20.15 4.25 -15.77
N GLU A 90 -19.63 5.45 -15.57
CA GLU A 90 -20.35 6.69 -15.93
C GLU A 90 -20.68 6.79 -17.42
N ILE A 91 -19.76 6.36 -18.29
CA ILE A 91 -19.96 6.36 -19.75
C ILE A 91 -21.07 5.37 -20.13
N ARG A 92 -21.06 4.15 -19.56
CA ARG A 92 -22.11 3.15 -19.79
C ARG A 92 -23.49 3.70 -19.43
N ASP A 93 -23.61 4.33 -18.28
CA ASP A 93 -24.88 4.85 -17.77
C ASP A 93 -25.38 6.03 -18.64
N LYS A 94 -24.47 6.85 -19.20
CA LYS A 94 -24.81 7.94 -20.15
C LYS A 94 -25.24 7.44 -21.54
N ILE A 95 -24.77 6.28 -21.98
CA ILE A 95 -25.10 5.71 -23.31
C ILE A 95 -26.42 4.90 -23.27
N GLY A 96 -27.06 4.77 -22.11
CA GLY A 96 -28.34 4.06 -21.97
C GLY A 96 -28.20 2.54 -21.97
N GLY A 97 -27.08 2.01 -21.49
CA GLY A 97 -26.91 0.57 -21.28
C GLY A 97 -27.99 0.00 -20.34
N PRO A 98 -28.45 -1.26 -20.54
CA PRO A 98 -29.54 -1.82 -19.76
C PRO A 98 -29.24 -1.72 -18.26
N THR A 99 -30.17 -1.11 -17.51
CA THR A 99 -30.16 -1.11 -16.06
C THR A 99 -30.33 -2.55 -15.57
N PRO A 100 -29.39 -3.12 -14.79
CA PRO A 100 -29.60 -4.41 -14.14
C PRO A 100 -30.71 -4.34 -13.08
#